data_AF-A0A0L6UNS6-F1
#
_entry.id   AF-A0A0L6UNS6-F1
#
_cell.length_a   1.000
_cell.length_b   1.000
_cell.length_c   1.000
_cell.angle_alpha   90.00
_cell.angle_beta   90.00
_cell.angle_gamma   90.00
#
_symmetry.space_group_name_H-M   'P 1'
#
loop_
_entity.id
_entity.type
_entity.pdbx_description
1 polymer ?
#
loop_
_entity_poly.entity_id
_entity_poly.type
_entity_poly.pdbx_seq_one_letter_code
_entity_poly.pdbx_strand_id
1 'polypeptide(L)'
;MNDQDARNAIASLEARLSKMQSILQHQNDVIAEFTTERNTYPKTPSNPFADDVKRQFLKSPLKFYKEVNPRKPILSFDGSNYVEWETAIDRALQHAFVLEKTFLNDEKDQFLGLDLLENKAVAALMRSTLDDALLSIVESQEMSSSKDLFTLLRSKCQRSGRRHKIILVEKMLQFASDNLPASESWLARFCSIMSDVERAKLTIDEFGGLFLQALAKAPPGTDAKNFEYSTK
;
A
#
# COMPACT_ATOMS: atom_id res chain seq x y z
N MET A 1 -7.99 -23.99 -68.02
CA MET A 1 -7.93 -24.15 -66.55
C MET A 1 -8.63 -25.47 -66.25
N ASN A 2 -7.92 -26.44 -65.67
CA ASN A 2 -8.33 -27.84 -65.67
C ASN A 2 -9.39 -28.09 -64.58
N ASP A 3 -10.45 -28.85 -64.87
CA ASP A 3 -11.58 -29.13 -63.94
C ASP A 3 -11.10 -29.77 -62.62
N GLN A 4 -9.97 -30.47 -62.67
CA GLN A 4 -9.30 -31.05 -61.51
C GLN A 4 -8.69 -30.00 -60.56
N ASP A 5 -8.18 -28.89 -61.08
CA ASP A 5 -7.59 -27.83 -60.27
C ASP A 5 -8.68 -27.07 -59.49
N ALA A 6 -9.86 -26.91 -60.10
CA ALA A 6 -11.02 -26.31 -59.45
C ALA A 6 -11.55 -27.19 -58.30
N ARG A 7 -11.64 -28.51 -58.49
CA ARG A 7 -12.05 -29.45 -57.43
C ARG A 7 -11.06 -29.50 -56.27
N ASN A 8 -9.76 -29.49 -56.57
CA ASN A 8 -8.71 -29.44 -55.54
C ASN A 8 -8.75 -28.12 -54.75
N ALA A 9 -9.03 -26.99 -55.41
CA ALA A 9 -9.18 -25.69 -54.75
C ALA A 9 -10.40 -25.64 -53.83
N ILE A 10 -11.53 -26.22 -54.25
CA ILE A 10 -12.76 -26.30 -53.43
C ILE A 10 -12.53 -27.18 -52.20
N ALA A 11 -11.93 -28.37 -52.36
CA ALA A 11 -11.62 -29.26 -51.24
C ALA A 11 -10.66 -28.60 -50.22
N SER A 12 -9.70 -27.80 -50.70
CA SER A 12 -8.79 -27.03 -49.85
C SER A 12 -9.52 -25.92 -49.06
N LEU A 13 -10.49 -25.25 -49.68
CA LEU A 13 -11.33 -24.24 -49.02
C LEU A 13 -12.24 -24.85 -47.95
N GLU A 14 -12.85 -26.00 -48.22
CA GLU A 14 -13.70 -26.73 -47.27
C GLU A 14 -12.89 -27.22 -46.06
N ALA A 15 -11.68 -27.72 -46.28
CA ALA A 15 -10.76 -28.11 -45.20
C ALA A 15 -10.36 -26.91 -44.34
N ARG A 16 -10.12 -25.74 -44.95
CA ARG A 16 -9.81 -24.49 -44.22
C ARG A 16 -11.00 -24.00 -43.39
N LEU A 17 -12.21 -24.06 -43.92
CA LEU A 17 -13.43 -23.67 -43.21
C LEU A 17 -13.68 -24.59 -42.01
N SER A 18 -13.56 -25.90 -42.19
CA SER A 18 -13.72 -26.89 -41.12
C SER A 18 -12.71 -26.68 -39.99
N LYS A 19 -11.45 -26.38 -40.34
CA LYS A 19 -10.41 -26.05 -39.36
C LYS A 19 -10.74 -24.77 -38.59
N MET A 20 -11.27 -23.75 -39.27
CA MET A 20 -11.63 -22.48 -38.64
C MET A 20 -12.83 -22.64 -37.68
N GLN A 21 -13.82 -23.44 -38.04
CA GLN A 21 -14.93 -23.79 -37.14
C GLN A 21 -14.45 -24.55 -35.90
N SER A 22 -13.52 -25.49 -36.06
CA SER A 22 -12.94 -26.21 -34.92
C SER A 22 -12.18 -25.28 -33.97
N ILE A 23 -11.45 -24.30 -34.50
CA ILE A 23 -10.74 -23.30 -33.68
C ILE A 23 -11.74 -22.41 -32.93
N LEU A 24 -12.81 -21.95 -33.58
CA LEU A 24 -13.85 -21.14 -32.95
C LEU A 24 -14.58 -21.91 -31.85
N GLN A 25 -14.88 -23.19 -32.08
CA GLN A 25 -15.53 -24.02 -31.08
C GLN A 25 -14.62 -24.23 -29.86
N HIS A 26 -13.35 -24.54 -30.10
CA HIS A 26 -12.38 -24.68 -29.02
C HIS A 26 -12.22 -23.39 -28.20
N GLN A 27 -12.20 -22.22 -28.86
CA GLN A 27 -12.19 -20.94 -28.15
C GLN A 27 -13.45 -20.70 -27.33
N ASN A 28 -14.62 -21.06 -27.84
CA ASN A 28 -15.88 -20.97 -27.09
C ASN A 28 -15.89 -21.91 -25.88
N ASP A 29 -15.35 -23.12 -26.01
CA ASP A 29 -15.26 -24.08 -24.91
C ASP A 29 -14.30 -23.58 -23.82
N VAL A 30 -13.15 -23.00 -24.21
CA VAL A 30 -12.19 -22.37 -23.29
C VAL A 30 -12.80 -21.15 -22.60
N ILE A 31 -13.56 -20.30 -23.30
CA ILE A 31 -14.28 -19.16 -22.71
C ILE A 31 -15.37 -19.66 -21.75
N ALA A 32 -16.09 -20.73 -22.09
CA ALA A 32 -17.06 -21.36 -21.21
C ALA A 32 -16.39 -21.87 -19.94
N GLU A 33 -15.25 -22.56 -20.05
CA GLU A 33 -14.48 -23.05 -18.89
C GLU A 33 -14.04 -21.89 -17.98
N PHE A 34 -13.45 -20.82 -18.54
CA PHE A 34 -13.07 -19.62 -17.78
C PHE A 34 -14.26 -18.87 -17.16
N THR A 35 -15.43 -18.90 -17.79
CA THR A 35 -16.66 -18.30 -17.21
C THR A 35 -17.31 -19.20 -16.16
N THR A 36 -17.12 -20.52 -16.23
CA THR A 36 -17.59 -21.46 -15.22
C THR A 36 -16.70 -21.41 -13.98
N GLU A 37 -15.38 -21.31 -14.14
CA GLU A 37 -14.42 -21.10 -13.04
C GLU A 37 -14.61 -19.75 -12.32
N ARG A 38 -15.10 -18.71 -13.01
CA ARG A 38 -15.41 -17.43 -12.38
C ARG A 38 -16.67 -17.47 -11.51
N ASN A 39 -17.58 -18.41 -11.77
CA ASN A 39 -18.86 -18.55 -11.09
C ASN A 39 -18.85 -19.60 -9.96
N THR A 40 -17.76 -20.34 -9.76
CA THR A 40 -17.59 -21.30 -8.65
C THR A 40 -17.09 -20.67 -7.35
N TYR A 41 -16.78 -19.37 -7.34
CA TYR A 41 -16.74 -18.63 -6.08
C TYR A 41 -18.18 -18.54 -5.54
N PRO A 42 -18.45 -18.94 -4.29
CA PRO A 42 -19.77 -18.74 -3.72
C PRO A 42 -20.05 -17.24 -3.78
N LYS A 43 -21.05 -16.84 -4.58
CA LYS A 43 -21.70 -15.54 -4.40
C LYS A 43 -22.36 -15.62 -3.03
N THR A 44 -21.62 -15.20 -2.01
CA THR A 44 -22.15 -14.97 -0.67
C THR A 44 -23.42 -14.13 -0.86
N PRO A 45 -24.57 -14.52 -0.31
CA PRO A 45 -25.79 -13.71 -0.42
C PRO A 45 -25.43 -12.29 0.02
N SER A 46 -25.56 -11.34 -0.91
CA SER A 46 -25.23 -9.94 -0.64
C SER A 46 -26.03 -9.50 0.57
N ASN A 47 -25.31 -9.12 1.63
CA ASN A 47 -25.90 -8.44 2.77
C ASN A 47 -26.23 -7.02 2.29
N PRO A 48 -27.51 -6.62 2.20
CA PRO A 48 -27.90 -5.30 1.71
C PRO A 48 -27.21 -4.15 2.47
N PHE A 49 -26.89 -4.38 3.74
CA PHE A 49 -26.16 -3.43 4.57
C PHE A 49 -24.70 -3.29 4.14
N ALA A 50 -24.02 -4.37 3.75
CA ALA A 50 -22.65 -4.33 3.28
C ALA A 50 -22.56 -3.56 1.95
N ASP A 51 -23.52 -3.76 1.06
CA ASP A 51 -23.62 -3.02 -0.19
C ASP A 51 -23.87 -1.52 0.03
N ASP A 52 -24.69 -1.16 1.03
CA ASP A 52 -24.93 0.24 1.37
C ASP A 52 -23.68 0.92 1.93
N VAL A 53 -23.00 0.29 2.90
CA VAL A 53 -21.76 0.81 3.49
C VAL A 53 -20.69 1.04 2.41
N LYS A 54 -20.54 0.07 1.50
CA LYS A 54 -19.63 0.20 0.36
C LYS A 54 -20.03 1.33 -0.58
N ARG A 55 -21.32 1.51 -0.89
CA ARG A 55 -21.82 2.64 -1.70
C ARG A 55 -21.53 3.99 -1.03
N GLN A 56 -21.68 4.08 0.29
CA GLN A 56 -21.35 5.31 1.03
C GLN A 56 -19.85 5.64 0.90
N PHE A 57 -18.99 4.64 1.04
CA PHE A 57 -17.55 4.78 0.81
C PHE A 57 -17.25 5.26 -0.62
N LEU A 58 -17.78 4.58 -1.64
CA LEU A 58 -17.55 4.93 -3.05
C LEU A 58 -18.02 6.34 -3.39
N LYS A 59 -19.11 6.81 -2.76
CA LYS A 59 -19.65 8.16 -2.97
C LYS A 59 -18.74 9.25 -2.42
N SER A 60 -18.13 9.03 -1.25
CA SER A 60 -17.23 10.02 -0.63
C SER A 60 -16.20 9.35 0.28
N PRO A 61 -15.08 8.86 -0.29
CA PRO A 61 -14.09 8.09 0.47
C PRO A 61 -13.50 8.87 1.66
N LEU A 62 -13.19 10.16 1.45
CA LEU A 62 -12.65 11.02 2.51
C LEU A 62 -13.65 11.28 3.63
N LYS A 63 -14.94 11.48 3.30
CA LYS A 63 -15.97 11.70 4.32
C LYS A 63 -16.14 10.45 5.16
N PHE A 64 -16.27 9.30 4.52
CA PHE A 64 -16.38 8.00 5.18
C PHE A 64 -15.19 7.75 6.11
N TYR A 65 -13.98 7.99 5.63
CA TYR A 65 -12.76 7.88 6.44
C TYR A 65 -12.79 8.75 7.69
N LYS A 66 -13.26 10.00 7.58
CA LYS A 66 -13.36 10.94 8.72
C LYS A 66 -14.43 10.53 9.73
N GLU A 67 -15.45 9.78 9.31
CA GLU A 67 -16.49 9.23 10.19
C GLU A 67 -15.98 7.99 10.95
N VAL A 68 -15.23 7.12 10.27
CA VAL A 68 -14.66 5.90 10.87
C VAL A 68 -13.44 6.19 11.76
N ASN A 69 -12.71 7.28 11.51
CA ASN A 69 -11.49 7.63 12.23
C ASN A 69 -11.61 8.98 12.94
N PRO A 70 -11.86 9.02 14.26
CA PRO A 70 -12.02 10.28 15.01
C PRO A 70 -10.81 11.21 14.93
N ARG A 71 -9.59 10.65 14.90
CA ARG A 71 -8.33 11.40 14.84
C ARG A 71 -7.98 11.92 13.44
N LYS A 72 -8.56 11.34 12.39
CA LYS A 72 -8.42 11.77 11.00
C LYS A 72 -6.95 12.04 10.59
N PRO A 73 -6.03 11.08 10.83
CA PRO A 73 -4.61 11.33 10.59
C PRO A 73 -4.34 11.63 9.11
N ILE A 74 -3.51 12.65 8.86
CA ILE A 74 -2.98 12.97 7.54
C ILE A 74 -1.52 12.53 7.52
N LEU A 75 -1.12 11.72 6.54
CA LEU A 75 0.24 11.22 6.44
C LEU A 75 1.22 12.38 6.25
N SER A 76 2.14 12.50 7.20
CA SER A 76 3.17 13.54 7.17
C SER A 76 4.29 13.18 6.19
N PHE A 77 4.90 14.17 5.56
CA PHE A 77 6.00 14.00 4.60
C PHE A 77 7.16 13.16 5.12
N ASP A 78 7.50 13.34 6.39
CA ASP A 78 8.56 12.63 7.09
C ASP A 78 8.14 11.24 7.58
N GLY A 79 6.93 10.78 7.25
CA GLY A 79 6.40 9.48 7.65
C GLY A 79 6.33 9.24 9.16
N SER A 80 6.48 10.28 9.99
CA SER A 80 6.52 10.15 11.46
C SER A 80 5.27 9.50 12.04
N ASN A 81 4.12 9.72 11.40
CA ASN A 81 2.84 9.15 11.77
C ASN A 81 2.36 8.02 10.83
N TYR A 82 3.26 7.41 10.06
CA TYR A 82 2.91 6.39 9.05
C TYR A 82 2.06 5.26 9.63
N VAL A 83 2.42 4.71 10.79
CA VAL A 83 1.69 3.60 11.42
C VAL A 83 0.27 4.02 11.83
N GLU A 84 0.10 5.23 12.36
CA GLU A 84 -1.23 5.76 12.72
C GLU A 84 -2.09 5.97 11.48
N TRP A 85 -1.51 6.50 10.41
CA TRP A 85 -2.18 6.70 9.13
C TRP A 85 -2.55 5.37 8.46
N GLU A 86 -1.62 4.41 8.37
CA GLU A 86 -1.83 3.08 7.78
C GLU A 86 -2.96 2.34 8.51
N THR A 87 -2.95 2.37 9.85
CA THR A 87 -4.01 1.76 10.66
C THR A 87 -5.37 2.41 10.40
N ALA A 88 -5.42 3.73 10.22
CA ALA A 88 -6.66 4.45 9.94
C ALA A 88 -7.20 4.15 8.53
N ILE A 89 -6.31 4.01 7.53
CA ILE A 89 -6.66 3.56 6.18
C ILE A 89 -7.21 2.15 6.24
N ASP A 90 -6.49 1.22 6.88
CA ASP A 90 -6.92 -0.17 7.02
C ASP A 90 -8.30 -0.27 7.65
N ARG A 91 -8.53 0.41 8.76
CA ARG A 91 -9.84 0.44 9.43
C ARG A 91 -10.96 0.95 8.53
N ALA A 92 -10.71 2.00 7.75
CA ALA A 92 -11.70 2.53 6.82
C ALA A 92 -12.01 1.51 5.72
N LEU A 93 -11.01 0.83 5.18
CA LEU A 93 -11.20 -0.20 4.15
C LEU A 93 -11.90 -1.45 4.72
N GLN A 94 -11.50 -1.90 5.91
CA GLN A 94 -12.20 -2.98 6.62
C GLN A 94 -13.68 -2.69 6.80
N HIS A 95 -14.02 -1.46 7.20
CA HIS A 95 -15.40 -1.06 7.38
C HIS A 95 -16.14 -0.93 6.04
N ALA A 96 -15.50 -0.37 5.01
CA ALA A 96 -16.09 -0.18 3.69
C ALA A 96 -16.41 -1.52 2.99
N PHE A 97 -15.55 -2.53 3.18
CA PHE A 97 -15.68 -3.85 2.55
C PHE A 97 -16.18 -4.94 3.49
N VAL A 98 -16.57 -4.59 4.73
CA VAL A 98 -17.08 -5.49 5.77
C VAL A 98 -16.16 -6.71 5.98
N LEU A 99 -14.89 -6.42 6.28
CA LEU A 99 -13.84 -7.42 6.43
C LEU A 99 -13.59 -7.74 7.90
N GLU A 100 -13.49 -9.04 8.23
CA GLU A 100 -13.10 -9.51 9.57
C GLU A 100 -11.59 -9.38 9.82
N LYS A 101 -10.79 -9.36 8.75
CA LYS A 101 -9.33 -9.27 8.80
C LYS A 101 -8.85 -7.97 8.18
N THR A 102 -7.59 -7.60 8.46
CA THR A 102 -6.94 -6.41 7.88
C THR A 102 -6.96 -6.46 6.35
N PHE A 103 -7.33 -5.33 5.72
CA PHE A 103 -7.32 -5.15 4.27
C PHE A 103 -5.87 -5.17 3.76
N LEU A 104 -4.98 -4.53 4.52
CA LEU A 104 -3.56 -4.39 4.21
C LEU A 104 -2.72 -5.62 4.63
N ASN A 105 -3.33 -6.79 4.82
CA ASN A 105 -2.61 -8.02 5.16
C ASN A 105 -1.71 -8.47 3.99
N ASP A 106 -0.47 -8.88 4.31
CA ASP A 106 0.47 -9.40 3.32
C ASP A 106 0.12 -10.85 2.85
N GLU A 107 -0.74 -11.60 3.58
CA GLU A 107 -1.12 -12.98 3.21
C GLU A 107 -2.06 -13.08 2.00
N LYS A 108 -2.92 -12.09 1.80
CA LYS A 108 -3.87 -12.02 0.67
C LYS A 108 -3.90 -10.61 0.14
N ASP A 109 -3.48 -10.46 -1.10
CA ASP A 109 -3.51 -9.18 -1.79
C ASP A 109 -4.96 -8.80 -2.16
N GLN A 110 -5.60 -8.08 -1.24
CA GLN A 110 -6.99 -7.64 -1.41
C GLN A 110 -7.13 -6.57 -2.50
N PHE A 111 -6.04 -5.91 -2.90
CA PHE A 111 -6.08 -4.95 -4.00
C PHE A 111 -6.39 -5.60 -5.35
N LEU A 112 -6.05 -6.88 -5.55
CA LEU A 112 -6.39 -7.64 -6.76
C LEU A 112 -7.89 -7.91 -6.89
N GLY A 113 -8.61 -7.93 -5.77
CA GLY A 113 -10.05 -8.14 -5.74
C GLY A 113 -10.87 -6.88 -6.04
N LEU A 114 -10.23 -5.72 -6.14
CA LEU A 114 -10.93 -4.45 -6.35
C LEU A 114 -11.37 -4.28 -7.81
N ASP A 115 -12.62 -3.89 -8.00
CA ASP A 115 -13.08 -3.40 -9.30
C ASP A 115 -12.51 -2.00 -9.62
N LEU A 116 -12.80 -1.51 -10.84
CA LEU A 116 -12.29 -0.21 -11.30
C LEU A 116 -12.74 0.97 -10.42
N LEU A 117 -13.99 0.96 -9.94
CA LEU A 117 -14.54 2.04 -9.13
C LEU A 117 -13.98 2.00 -7.72
N GLU A 118 -13.89 0.81 -7.14
CA GLU A 118 -13.29 0.57 -5.84
C GLU A 118 -11.82 0.96 -5.83
N ASN A 119 -11.05 0.53 -6.83
CA ASN A 119 -9.64 0.88 -6.93
C ASN A 119 -9.44 2.40 -6.99
N LYS A 120 -10.26 3.11 -7.79
CA LYS A 120 -10.25 4.57 -7.86
C LYS A 120 -10.63 5.22 -6.54
N ALA A 121 -11.64 4.70 -5.85
CA ALA A 121 -12.09 5.22 -4.56
C ALA A 121 -11.01 5.05 -3.46
N VAL A 122 -10.36 3.89 -3.42
CA VAL A 122 -9.23 3.63 -2.50
C VAL A 122 -8.04 4.54 -2.82
N ALA A 123 -7.71 4.71 -4.10
CA ALA A 123 -6.63 5.61 -4.50
C ALA A 123 -6.94 7.08 -4.19
N ALA A 124 -8.21 7.50 -4.38
CA ALA A 124 -8.67 8.83 -4.03
C ALA A 124 -8.64 9.06 -2.51
N LEU A 125 -9.03 8.06 -1.72
CA LEU A 125 -8.91 8.11 -0.26
C LEU A 125 -7.46 8.37 0.15
N MET A 126 -6.53 7.54 -0.32
CA MET A 126 -5.12 7.65 0.04
C MET A 126 -4.59 9.04 -0.28
N ARG A 127 -4.78 9.54 -1.52
CA ARG A 127 -4.39 10.89 -1.93
C ARG A 127 -4.98 11.99 -1.07
N SER A 128 -6.25 11.86 -0.69
CA SER A 128 -6.96 12.84 0.13
C SER A 128 -6.49 12.89 1.60
N THR A 129 -5.58 12.00 2.00
CA THR A 129 -5.06 11.89 3.36
C THR A 129 -3.54 12.02 3.41
N LEU A 130 -2.94 12.61 2.38
CA LEU A 130 -1.52 12.96 2.33
C LEU A 130 -1.33 14.44 2.66
N ASP A 131 -0.16 14.80 3.19
CA ASP A 131 0.29 16.19 3.15
C ASP A 131 0.55 16.64 1.69
N ASP A 132 0.50 17.95 1.45
CA ASP A 132 0.61 18.54 0.11
C ASP A 132 1.92 18.18 -0.59
N ALA A 133 3.04 18.06 0.14
CA ALA A 133 4.33 17.69 -0.44
C ALA A 133 4.35 16.24 -0.92
N LEU A 134 3.81 15.30 -0.12
CA LEU A 134 3.64 13.91 -0.55
C LEU A 134 2.66 13.79 -1.72
N LEU A 135 1.55 14.54 -1.67
CA LEU A 135 0.55 14.56 -2.74
C LEU A 135 1.19 14.98 -4.06
N SER A 136 1.96 16.07 -4.08
CA SER A 136 2.66 16.55 -5.27
C SER A 136 3.63 15.51 -5.86
N ILE A 137 4.38 14.80 -5.00
CA ILE A 137 5.27 13.72 -5.45
C ILE A 137 4.47 12.56 -6.06
N VAL A 138 3.37 12.16 -5.43
CA VAL A 138 2.51 11.08 -5.91
C VAL A 138 1.87 11.43 -7.25
N GLU A 139 1.37 12.66 -7.41
CA GLU A 139 0.74 13.13 -8.64
C GLU A 139 1.72 13.16 -9.81
N SER A 140 2.99 13.49 -9.56
CA SER A 140 4.04 13.48 -10.58
C SER A 140 4.37 12.09 -11.16
N GLN A 141 3.99 11.01 -10.47
CA GLN A 141 4.33 9.63 -10.86
C GLN A 141 3.24 8.91 -11.67
N GLU A 142 2.14 9.60 -12.01
CA GLU A 142 1.04 9.10 -12.85
C GLU A 142 0.51 7.69 -12.48
N MET A 143 0.54 7.33 -11.19
CA MET A 143 0.10 6.01 -10.74
C MET A 143 -1.42 5.88 -10.80
N SER A 144 -1.91 4.90 -11.56
CA SER A 144 -3.35 4.64 -11.71
C SER A 144 -3.92 3.67 -10.67
N SER A 145 -3.09 2.76 -10.13
CA SER A 145 -3.51 1.72 -9.18
C SER A 145 -3.36 2.16 -7.72
N SER A 146 -4.39 1.88 -6.91
CA SER A 146 -4.32 2.03 -5.44
C SER A 146 -3.22 1.18 -4.79
N LYS A 147 -2.91 -0.01 -5.34
CA LYS A 147 -1.85 -0.89 -4.83
C LYS A 147 -0.46 -0.28 -4.99
N ASP A 148 -0.20 0.26 -6.18
CA ASP A 148 1.10 0.86 -6.50
C ASP A 148 1.31 2.12 -5.65
N LEU A 149 0.25 2.92 -5.50
CA LEU A 149 0.24 4.06 -4.59
C LEU A 149 0.54 3.65 -3.15
N PHE A 150 -0.14 2.62 -2.63
CA PHE A 150 0.10 2.14 -1.27
C PHE A 150 1.54 1.65 -1.08
N THR A 151 2.05 0.87 -2.05
CA THR A 151 3.42 0.33 -2.02
C THR A 151 4.46 1.46 -2.03
N LEU A 152 4.24 2.49 -2.86
CA LEU A 152 5.09 3.68 -2.90
C LEU A 152 5.09 4.39 -1.53
N LEU A 153 3.91 4.67 -0.97
CA LEU A 153 3.77 5.35 0.31
C LEU A 153 4.41 4.55 1.45
N ARG A 154 4.21 3.22 1.48
CA ARG A 154 4.86 2.30 2.43
C ARG A 154 6.38 2.40 2.30
N SER A 155 6.92 2.27 1.09
CA SER A 155 8.37 2.33 0.87
C SER A 155 9.02 3.65 1.29
N LYS A 156 8.34 4.79 1.07
CA LYS A 156 8.85 6.12 1.44
C LYS A 156 8.67 6.41 2.92
N CYS A 157 7.47 6.18 3.46
CA CYS A 157 7.08 6.68 4.78
C CYS A 157 7.37 5.70 5.91
N GLN A 158 7.30 4.39 5.66
CA GLN A 158 7.72 3.38 6.65
C GLN A 158 9.22 3.50 6.95
N ARG A 159 10.03 3.78 5.92
CA ARG A 159 11.47 4.07 6.06
C ARG A 159 11.71 5.38 6.80
N SER A 160 10.88 6.40 6.58
CA SER A 160 11.01 7.64 7.33
C SER A 160 10.59 7.48 8.80
N GLY A 161 9.71 6.53 9.14
CA GLY A 161 9.52 6.08 10.52
C GLY A 161 10.83 5.59 11.17
N ARG A 162 11.66 4.82 10.44
CA ARG A 162 13.01 4.47 10.88
C ARG A 162 13.90 5.71 11.02
N ARG A 163 13.86 6.64 10.07
CA ARG A 163 14.62 7.90 10.15
C ARG A 163 14.24 8.75 11.36
N HIS A 164 12.94 8.86 11.66
CA HIS A 164 12.43 9.51 12.87
C HIS A 164 12.98 8.85 14.13
N LYS A 165 12.99 7.51 14.17
CA LYS A 165 13.62 6.75 15.26
C LYS A 165 15.12 7.03 15.37
N ILE A 166 15.88 7.12 14.26
CA ILE A 166 17.31 7.51 14.29
C ILE A 166 17.49 8.91 14.87
N ILE A 167 16.71 9.89 14.40
CA ILE A 167 16.75 11.27 14.91
C ILE A 167 16.45 11.31 16.42
N LEU A 168 15.54 10.47 16.89
CA LEU A 168 15.22 10.37 18.32
C LEU A 168 16.40 9.80 19.13
N VAL A 169 17.09 8.80 18.60
CA VAL A 169 18.33 8.27 19.19
C VAL A 169 19.45 9.33 19.21
N GLU A 170 19.60 10.12 18.14
CA GLU A 170 20.55 11.25 18.12
C GLU A 170 20.21 12.30 19.19
N LYS A 171 18.93 12.63 19.38
CA LYS A 171 18.48 13.53 20.45
C LYS A 171 18.79 12.96 21.84
N MET A 172 18.66 11.66 22.04
CA MET A 172 19.03 10.99 23.30
C MET A 172 20.54 11.04 23.54
N LEU A 173 21.34 10.77 22.51
CA LEU A 173 22.80 10.89 22.55
C LEU A 173 23.24 12.32 22.89
N GLN A 174 22.62 13.32 22.27
CA GLN A 174 22.90 14.72 22.57
C GLN A 174 22.51 15.06 24.01
N PHE A 175 21.31 14.66 24.45
CA PHE A 175 20.85 14.88 25.82
C PHE A 175 21.80 14.28 26.87
N ALA A 176 22.32 13.07 26.60
CA ALA A 176 23.32 12.42 27.45
C ALA A 176 24.68 13.15 27.42
N SER A 177 25.09 13.63 26.24
CA SER A 177 26.38 14.33 26.03
C SER A 177 26.40 15.72 26.64
N ASP A 178 25.25 16.41 26.72
CA ASP A 178 25.11 17.74 27.32
C ASP A 178 25.56 17.74 28.79
N ASN A 179 25.46 16.58 29.49
CA ASN A 179 25.90 16.36 30.87
C ASN A 179 25.50 17.48 31.86
N LEU A 180 24.30 18.05 31.66
CA LEU A 180 23.77 19.16 32.44
C LEU A 180 23.30 18.67 33.81
N PRO A 181 23.42 19.49 34.87
CA PRO A 181 22.87 19.17 36.18
C PRO A 181 21.34 19.04 36.12
N ALA A 182 20.79 18.13 36.92
CA ALA A 182 19.36 17.92 37.02
C ALA A 182 18.64 19.20 37.48
N SER A 183 17.67 19.65 36.70
CA SER A 183 16.85 20.84 36.91
C SER A 183 15.44 20.57 36.39
N GLU A 184 14.49 21.46 36.66
CA GLU A 184 13.13 21.34 36.09
C GLU A 184 13.13 21.34 34.57
N SER A 185 13.96 22.18 33.94
CA SER A 185 14.10 22.22 32.48
C SER A 185 14.75 20.96 31.92
N TRP A 186 15.70 20.37 32.66
CA TRP A 186 16.29 19.07 32.32
C TRP A 186 15.24 17.95 32.37
N LEU A 187 14.45 17.88 33.44
CA LEU A 187 13.37 16.89 33.60
C LEU A 187 12.30 17.04 32.52
N ALA A 188 11.90 18.26 32.19
CA ALA A 188 10.95 18.52 31.12
C ALA A 188 11.48 18.03 29.75
N ARG A 189 12.76 18.27 29.44
CA ARG A 189 13.41 17.74 28.23
C ARG A 189 13.43 16.21 28.22
N PHE A 190 13.78 15.58 29.35
CA PHE A 190 13.78 14.12 29.48
C PHE A 190 12.38 13.53 29.25
N CYS A 191 11.36 14.04 29.92
CA CYS A 191 9.98 13.57 29.77
C CYS A 191 9.46 13.74 28.33
N SER A 192 9.82 14.83 27.65
CA SER A 192 9.48 15.03 26.23
C SER A 192 10.12 13.97 25.35
N ILE A 193 11.42 13.70 25.53
CA ILE A 193 12.13 12.67 24.76
C ILE A 193 11.50 11.30 25.01
N MET A 194 11.25 10.93 26.27
CA MET A 194 10.64 9.64 26.60
C MET A 194 9.22 9.49 26.05
N SER A 195 8.43 10.56 26.05
CA SER A 195 7.10 10.55 25.42
C SER A 195 7.17 10.29 23.91
N ASP A 196 8.17 10.85 23.24
CA ASP A 196 8.38 10.61 21.80
C ASP A 196 8.87 9.18 21.53
N VAL A 197 9.68 8.59 22.43
CA VAL A 197 10.14 7.18 22.36
C VAL A 197 8.98 6.21 22.48
N GLU A 198 8.12 6.43 23.48
CA GLU A 198 6.91 5.65 23.69
C GLU A 198 5.99 5.75 22.46
N ARG A 199 5.80 6.97 21.93
CA ARG A 199 4.98 7.18 20.73
C ARG A 199 5.55 6.50 19.49
N ALA A 200 6.87 6.52 19.33
CA ALA A 200 7.56 5.86 18.22
C ALA A 200 7.59 4.33 18.33
N LYS A 201 7.13 3.77 19.46
CA LYS A 201 7.18 2.33 19.77
C LYS A 201 8.59 1.76 19.53
N LEU A 202 9.61 2.49 19.99
CA LEU A 202 10.99 2.09 19.82
C LEU A 202 11.33 0.97 20.81
N THR A 203 11.56 -0.24 20.29
CA THR A 203 11.94 -1.39 21.13
C THR A 203 13.41 -1.32 21.53
N ILE A 204 13.81 -2.05 22.57
CA ILE A 204 15.21 -2.10 23.03
C ILE A 204 16.13 -2.68 21.93
N ASP A 205 15.67 -3.71 21.23
CA ASP A 205 16.44 -4.33 20.14
C ASP A 205 16.63 -3.37 18.96
N GLU A 206 15.57 -2.66 18.55
CA GLU A 206 15.66 -1.61 17.53
C GLU A 206 16.56 -0.46 17.99
N PHE A 207 16.46 -0.05 19.26
CA PHE A 207 17.30 1.00 19.81
C PHE A 207 18.78 0.66 19.69
N GLY A 208 19.20 -0.57 20.03
CA GLY A 208 20.59 -1.01 19.91
C GLY A 208 21.13 -0.87 18.48
N GLY A 209 20.36 -1.32 17.49
CA GLY A 209 20.73 -1.20 16.08
C GLY A 209 20.81 0.26 15.60
N LEU A 210 19.83 1.09 15.96
CA LEU A 210 19.79 2.50 15.59
C LEU A 210 20.84 3.34 16.33
N PHE A 211 21.20 2.96 17.56
CA PHE A 211 22.28 3.54 18.34
C PHE A 211 23.64 3.30 17.69
N LEU A 212 23.91 2.05 17.29
CA LEU A 212 25.11 1.73 16.51
C LEU A 212 25.14 2.52 15.20
N GLN A 213 24.00 2.64 14.53
CA GLN A 213 23.89 3.40 13.28
C GLN A 213 24.15 4.90 13.49
N ALA A 214 23.66 5.49 14.58
CA ALA A 214 23.89 6.91 14.89
C ALA A 214 25.36 7.20 15.27
N LEU A 215 26.08 6.22 15.84
CA LEU A 215 27.50 6.37 16.19
C LEU A 215 28.45 6.04 15.04
N ALA A 216 28.07 5.12 14.16
CA ALA A 216 28.92 4.67 13.07
C ALA A 216 29.05 5.75 11.99
N LYS A 217 30.28 6.20 11.74
CA LYS A 217 30.59 7.07 10.60
C LYS A 217 30.90 6.23 9.38
N ALA A 218 30.49 6.72 8.21
CA ALA A 218 30.82 6.09 6.94
C ALA A 218 32.35 5.99 6.76
N PRO A 219 32.89 4.84 6.32
CA PRO A 219 34.29 4.72 5.98
C PRO A 219 34.68 5.71 4.88
N PRO A 220 35.94 6.19 4.86
CA PRO A 220 36.43 7.07 3.81
C PRO A 220 36.18 6.45 2.42
N GLY A 221 35.56 7.22 1.52
CA GLY A 221 35.24 6.77 0.16
C GLY A 221 33.86 6.12 -0.01
N THR A 222 33.06 5.98 1.06
CA THR A 222 31.66 5.52 0.97
C THR A 222 30.71 6.71 0.90
N ASP A 223 29.75 6.70 -0.03
CA ASP A 223 28.68 7.70 -0.07
C ASP A 223 27.88 7.65 1.25
N ALA A 224 27.86 8.76 1.99
CA ALA A 224 27.19 8.88 3.27
C ALA A 224 25.71 8.52 3.20
N LYS A 225 25.03 8.82 2.07
CA LYS A 225 23.64 8.39 1.85
C LYS A 225 23.58 6.87 1.78
N ASN A 226 24.44 6.22 1.00
CA ASN A 226 24.43 4.75 0.85
C ASN A 226 24.85 4.00 2.12
N PHE A 227 25.68 4.60 2.96
CA PHE A 227 26.09 4.03 4.26
C PHE A 227 24.95 4.04 5.28
N GLU A 228 24.18 5.13 5.34
CA GLU A 228 22.95 5.23 6.15
C GLU A 228 21.89 4.16 5.74
N TYR A 229 22.04 3.57 4.55
CA TYR A 229 21.14 2.55 4.00
C TYR A 229 21.65 1.09 4.07
N SER A 230 22.90 0.84 4.51
CA SER A 230 23.53 -0.49 4.39
C SER A 230 23.60 -1.32 5.69
N THR A 231 23.35 -0.72 6.85
CA THR A 231 23.27 -1.48 8.11
C THR A 231 21.86 -2.03 8.29
N LYS A 232 21.67 -3.27 7.83
CA LYS A 232 20.54 -4.13 8.21
C LYS A 232 20.71 -4.61 9.64
#